data_AF-A0A257T7M9-F1
#
_entry.id   AF-A0A257T7M9-F1
#
_cell.length_a   1.000
_cell.length_b   1.000
_cell.length_c   1.000
_cell.angle_alpha   90.00
_cell.angle_beta   90.00
_cell.angle_gamma   90.00
#
_symmetry.space_group_name_H-M   'P 1'
#
loop_
_entity.id
_entity.type
_entity.pdbx_description
1 polymer ?
#
loop_
_entity_poly.entity_id
_entity_poly.type
_entity_poly.pdbx_seq_one_letter_code
_entity_poly.pdbx_strand_id
1 'polypeptide(L)'
;MLAVLWNSRSTVEPVDFGERIQVTDVWGRVRQVDSGPGDVPTVEVGPLPVFVSGLNEAVTRWRMSLQTSPDRLPSVSGTPHQVRVRWQNHFDQSAGGKLKIVAPDGWRVTPDLIVVEDGLASNAPHIRDLAPKLPANRLQFFDRDLAAVVAVQRNERGNQLCVSKLAMQLRCAAKLAR
;
A
#
# COMPACT_ATOMS: atom_id res chain seq x y z
N MET A 1 -13.81 -12.91 -2.29
CA MET A 1 -14.09 -11.46 -2.25
C MET A 1 -14.18 -10.88 -3.67
N LEU A 2 -14.96 -9.82 -3.85
CA LEU A 2 -15.02 -9.00 -5.06
C LEU A 2 -14.50 -7.59 -4.71
N ALA A 3 -13.58 -7.05 -5.50
CA ALA A 3 -13.11 -5.68 -5.39
C ALA A 3 -13.39 -4.92 -6.70
N VAL A 4 -13.57 -3.61 -6.58
CA VAL A 4 -13.69 -2.71 -7.74
C VAL A 4 -12.43 -1.87 -7.81
N LEU A 5 -11.73 -1.90 -8.94
CA LEU A 5 -10.51 -1.15 -9.17
C LEU A 5 -10.77 -0.12 -10.28
N TRP A 6 -10.36 1.13 -10.05
CA TRP A 6 -10.37 2.18 -11.06
C TRP A 6 -9.26 3.19 -10.77
N ASN A 7 -8.82 3.89 -11.81
CA ASN A 7 -7.86 4.97 -11.67
C ASN A 7 -8.11 6.05 -12.74
N SER A 8 -7.95 7.32 -12.38
CA SER A 8 -8.06 8.45 -13.31
C SER A 8 -7.14 8.37 -14.53
N ARG A 9 -6.06 7.57 -14.44
CA ARG A 9 -5.10 7.31 -15.51
C ARG A 9 -4.88 5.81 -15.66
N SER A 10 -4.64 5.36 -16.89
CA SER A 10 -4.27 3.97 -17.14
C SER A 10 -2.96 3.63 -16.42
N THR A 11 -2.99 2.56 -15.63
CA THR A 11 -1.87 2.06 -14.85
C THR A 11 -1.95 0.53 -14.77
N VAL A 12 -0.84 -0.11 -14.42
CA VAL A 12 -0.76 -1.55 -14.17
C VAL A 12 -0.59 -1.76 -12.68
N GLU A 13 -1.55 -2.43 -12.04
CA GLU A 13 -1.54 -2.68 -10.61
C GLU A 13 -1.21 -4.16 -10.29
N PRO A 14 -0.29 -4.43 -9.36
CA PRO A 14 -0.01 -5.78 -8.89
C PRO A 14 -1.10 -6.30 -7.95
N VAL A 15 -1.50 -7.55 -8.17
CA VAL A 15 -2.57 -8.26 -7.45
C VAL A 15 -2.04 -9.60 -6.92
N ASP A 16 -1.09 -9.56 -5.99
CA ASP A 16 -0.25 -10.66 -5.51
C ASP A 16 -0.89 -11.63 -4.49
N PHE A 17 -2.21 -11.62 -4.28
CA PHE A 17 -2.85 -12.35 -3.16
C PHE A 17 -4.10 -13.15 -3.54
N GLY A 18 -4.19 -13.64 -4.77
CA GLY A 18 -5.30 -14.48 -5.22
C GLY A 18 -4.81 -15.75 -5.89
N GLU A 19 -5.55 -16.85 -5.73
CA GLU A 19 -5.22 -18.13 -6.37
C GLU A 19 -5.80 -18.24 -7.79
N ARG A 20 -6.96 -17.63 -8.03
CA ARG A 20 -7.67 -17.64 -9.32
C ARG A 20 -8.24 -16.26 -9.60
N ILE A 21 -7.36 -15.34 -9.91
CA ILE A 21 -7.74 -13.94 -10.14
C ILE A 21 -8.50 -13.85 -11.46
N GLN A 22 -9.72 -13.34 -11.40
CA GLN A 22 -10.52 -13.03 -12.58
C GLN A 22 -10.82 -11.54 -12.60
N VAL A 23 -10.74 -10.95 -13.78
CA VAL A 23 -11.07 -9.55 -14.02
C VAL A 23 -12.27 -9.51 -14.94
N THR A 24 -13.32 -8.83 -14.51
CA THR A 24 -14.52 -8.57 -15.29
C THR A 24 -14.60 -7.09 -15.59
N ASP A 25 -14.75 -6.70 -16.85
CA ASP A 25 -14.94 -5.29 -17.22
C ASP A 25 -16.40 -4.84 -17.03
N VAL A 26 -16.69 -3.56 -17.27
CA VAL A 26 -18.05 -2.99 -17.18
C VAL A 26 -19.04 -3.58 -18.18
N TRP A 27 -18.56 -4.31 -19.19
CA TRP A 27 -19.38 -4.97 -20.20
C TRP A 27 -19.56 -6.47 -19.93
N GLY A 28 -19.06 -6.96 -18.79
CA GLY A 28 -19.18 -8.36 -18.39
C GLY A 28 -18.18 -9.29 -19.07
N ARG A 29 -17.17 -8.77 -19.78
CA ARG A 29 -16.11 -9.62 -20.34
C ARG A 29 -15.20 -10.07 -19.23
N VAL A 30 -15.04 -11.39 -19.10
CA VAL A 30 -14.21 -12.01 -18.06
C VAL A 30 -12.87 -12.43 -18.65
N ARG A 31 -11.79 -12.07 -17.98
CA ARG A 31 -10.43 -12.50 -18.29
C ARG A 31 -9.79 -13.10 -17.05
N GLN A 32 -9.21 -14.28 -17.18
CA GLN A 32 -8.36 -14.86 -16.14
C GLN A 32 -6.99 -14.18 -16.16
N VAL A 33 -6.48 -13.83 -14.98
CA VAL A 33 -5.14 -13.25 -14.84
C VAL A 33 -4.21 -14.37 -14.43
N ASP A 34 -3.44 -14.85 -15.39
CA ASP A 34 -2.41 -15.84 -15.14
C ASP A 34 -1.10 -15.15 -14.77
N SER A 35 -0.34 -15.80 -13.89
CA SER A 35 0.99 -15.34 -13.48
C SER A 35 1.98 -16.43 -13.84
N GLY A 36 3.08 -16.05 -14.49
CA GLY A 36 4.19 -16.97 -14.67
C GLY A 36 4.75 -17.42 -13.30
N PRO A 37 5.49 -18.54 -13.25
CA PRO A 37 6.17 -18.97 -12.03
C PRO A 37 7.08 -17.85 -11.50
N GLY A 38 6.74 -17.28 -10.34
CA GLY A 38 7.50 -16.20 -9.69
C GLY A 38 7.11 -14.78 -10.12
N ASP A 39 6.20 -14.62 -11.08
CA ASP A 39 5.67 -13.31 -11.45
C ASP A 39 4.49 -12.92 -10.55
N VAL A 40 4.39 -11.62 -10.28
CA VAL A 40 3.22 -11.06 -9.61
C VAL A 40 2.11 -10.84 -10.65
N PRO A 41 0.91 -11.42 -10.47
CA PRO A 41 -0.23 -11.13 -11.34
C PRO A 41 -0.48 -9.63 -11.42
N THR A 42 -0.74 -9.11 -12.62
CA THR A 42 -1.02 -7.69 -12.83
C THR A 42 -2.36 -7.47 -13.52
N VAL A 43 -3.00 -6.36 -13.17
CA VAL A 43 -4.28 -5.94 -13.74
C VAL A 43 -4.11 -4.53 -14.30
N GLU A 44 -4.55 -4.34 -15.54
CA GLU A 44 -4.67 -3.01 -16.13
C GLU A 44 -5.87 -2.31 -15.51
N VAL A 45 -5.63 -1.13 -14.94
CA VAL A 45 -6.64 -0.32 -14.28
C VAL A 45 -6.66 1.04 -14.97
N GLY A 46 -7.85 1.49 -15.36
CA GLY A 46 -8.04 2.77 -16.01
C GLY A 46 -9.27 3.52 -15.49
N PRO A 47 -9.72 4.55 -16.22
CA PRO A 47 -10.87 5.35 -15.80
C PRO A 47 -12.18 4.56 -15.75
N LEU A 48 -12.25 3.48 -16.54
CA LEU A 48 -13.35 2.53 -16.48
C LEU A 48 -13.08 1.52 -15.36
N PRO A 49 -14.02 1.31 -14.44
CA PRO A 49 -13.83 0.37 -13.35
C PRO A 49 -13.76 -1.06 -13.88
N VAL A 50 -12.93 -1.87 -13.23
CA VAL A 50 -12.88 -3.31 -13.43
C VAL A 50 -13.18 -4.02 -12.11
N PHE A 51 -13.83 -5.16 -12.20
CA PHE A 51 -14.19 -5.99 -11.06
C PHE A 51 -13.19 -7.13 -10.95
N VAL A 52 -12.53 -7.25 -9.80
CA VAL A 52 -11.52 -8.28 -9.57
C VAL A 52 -12.04 -9.26 -8.51
N SER A 53 -12.11 -10.53 -8.88
CA SER A 53 -12.51 -11.62 -7.99
C SER A 53 -11.37 -12.62 -7.79
N GLY A 54 -11.52 -13.53 -6.82
CA GLY A 54 -10.46 -14.49 -6.46
C GLY A 54 -9.37 -13.94 -5.54
N LEU A 55 -9.57 -12.73 -5.00
CA LEU A 55 -8.67 -12.10 -4.03
C LEU A 55 -8.81 -12.72 -2.63
N ASN A 56 -7.69 -12.84 -1.91
CA ASN A 56 -7.69 -13.09 -0.46
C ASN A 56 -8.29 -11.90 0.28
N GLU A 57 -9.38 -12.15 1.00
CA GLU A 57 -10.15 -11.11 1.68
C GLU A 57 -9.36 -10.42 2.79
N ALA A 58 -8.72 -11.18 3.68
CA ALA A 58 -7.98 -10.63 4.80
C ALA A 58 -6.83 -9.72 4.34
N VAL A 59 -6.09 -10.16 3.31
CA VAL A 59 -5.03 -9.33 2.73
C VAL A 59 -5.62 -8.08 2.08
N THR A 60 -6.65 -8.22 1.26
CA THR A 60 -7.26 -7.08 0.54
C THR A 60 -7.78 -6.03 1.51
N ARG A 61 -8.52 -6.44 2.55
CA ARG A 61 -9.02 -5.53 3.60
C ARG A 61 -7.87 -4.88 4.36
N TRP A 62 -6.80 -5.60 4.66
CA TRP A 62 -5.62 -5.01 5.27
C TRP A 62 -4.98 -3.96 4.34
N ARG A 63 -4.83 -4.22 3.03
CA ARG A 63 -4.32 -3.18 2.11
C ARG A 63 -5.19 -1.93 2.13
N MET A 64 -6.51 -2.10 2.16
CA MET A 64 -7.48 -1.00 2.19
C MET A 64 -7.55 -0.25 3.53
N SER A 65 -7.11 -0.88 4.64
CA SER A 65 -7.12 -0.26 5.96
C SER A 65 -5.96 0.71 6.19
N LEU A 66 -4.96 0.71 5.31
CA LEU A 66 -3.82 1.61 5.38
C LEU A 66 -4.23 3.05 5.06
N GLN A 67 -4.04 3.95 6.02
CA GLN A 67 -4.40 5.36 5.92
C GLN A 67 -3.30 6.26 6.46
N THR A 68 -3.21 7.49 5.94
CA THR A 68 -2.31 8.53 6.41
C THR A 68 -3.06 9.76 6.91
N SER A 69 -2.46 10.45 7.89
CA SER A 69 -2.92 11.74 8.35
C SER A 69 -1.71 12.64 8.69
N PRO A 70 -1.47 13.74 7.97
CA PRO A 70 -2.22 14.18 6.79
C PRO A 70 -1.99 13.27 5.57
N ASP A 71 -2.96 13.25 4.64
CA ASP A 71 -2.87 12.55 3.35
C ASP A 71 -2.02 13.32 2.32
N ARG A 72 -1.70 14.58 2.62
CA ARG A 72 -0.85 15.45 1.82
C ARG A 72 0.25 16.09 2.66
N LEU A 73 1.47 16.10 2.12
CA LEU A 73 2.61 16.76 2.72
C LEU A 73 2.74 18.19 2.19
N PRO A 74 3.02 19.19 3.05
CA PRO A 74 3.37 20.50 2.57
C PRO A 74 4.73 20.47 1.84
N SER A 75 4.86 21.21 0.74
CA SER A 75 6.10 21.31 -0.04
C SER A 75 7.15 22.20 0.65
N VAL A 76 7.48 21.87 1.90
CA VAL A 76 8.54 22.50 2.68
C VAL A 76 9.70 21.52 2.77
N SER A 77 10.81 21.87 2.13
CA SER A 77 12.03 21.06 2.09
C SER A 77 12.86 21.22 3.36
N GLY A 78 13.64 20.19 3.71
CA GLY A 78 14.62 20.29 4.80
C GLY A 78 14.07 20.13 6.21
N THR A 79 12.75 20.18 6.40
CA THR A 79 12.08 19.96 7.69
C THR A 79 11.38 18.60 7.70
N PRO A 80 11.47 17.81 8.80
CA PRO A 80 10.65 16.63 8.97
C PRO A 80 9.18 17.00 9.11
N HIS A 81 8.30 16.25 8.44
CA HIS A 81 6.85 16.39 8.53
C HIS A 81 6.29 15.30 9.41
N GLN A 82 5.33 15.59 10.28
CA GLN A 82 4.65 14.55 11.04
C GLN A 82 3.54 13.92 10.21
N VAL A 83 3.67 12.63 9.93
CA VAL A 83 2.65 11.83 9.24
C VAL A 83 2.27 10.65 10.12
N ARG A 84 1.01 10.56 10.49
CA ARG A 84 0.46 9.40 11.16
C ARG A 84 0.03 8.36 10.15
N VAL A 85 0.50 7.13 10.30
CA VAL A 85 0.05 5.97 9.53
C VAL A 85 -0.82 5.12 10.42
N ARG A 86 -1.98 4.73 9.90
CA ARG A 86 -2.92 3.82 10.53
C ARG A 86 -3.13 2.60 9.65
N TRP A 87 -3.19 1.41 10.25
CA TRP A 87 -3.60 0.18 9.56
C TRP A 87 -4.33 -0.74 10.53
N GLN A 88 -5.01 -1.76 10.01
CA GLN A 88 -5.75 -2.74 10.80
C GLN A 88 -5.49 -4.14 10.25
N ASN A 89 -5.17 -5.08 11.14
CA ASN A 89 -5.04 -6.49 10.81
C ASN A 89 -6.44 -7.12 10.66
N HIS A 90 -6.73 -7.68 9.47
CA HIS A 90 -8.00 -8.33 9.16
C HIS A 90 -7.88 -9.86 9.05
N PHE A 91 -6.77 -10.44 9.49
CA PHE A 91 -6.68 -11.89 9.70
C PHE A 91 -7.42 -12.30 10.98
N ASP A 92 -7.94 -13.53 10.99
CA ASP A 92 -8.56 -14.15 12.17
C ASP A 92 -7.55 -14.52 13.26
N GLN A 93 -6.27 -14.26 13.01
CA GLN A 93 -5.15 -14.53 13.89
C GLN A 93 -4.24 -13.31 14.02
N SER A 94 -3.48 -13.27 15.10
CA SER A 94 -2.40 -12.29 15.28
C SER A 94 -1.39 -12.42 14.13
N ALA A 95 -0.93 -11.27 13.66
CA ALA A 95 0.08 -11.18 12.61
C ALA A 95 1.27 -10.36 13.12
N GLY A 96 2.47 -10.92 13.02
CA GLY A 96 3.74 -10.23 13.25
C GLY A 96 4.41 -9.88 11.92
N GLY A 97 5.39 -8.98 11.94
CA GLY A 97 6.17 -8.69 10.75
C GLY A 97 7.01 -7.42 10.78
N LYS A 98 7.43 -7.03 9.59
CA LYS A 98 8.24 -5.84 9.35
C LYS A 98 7.55 -4.97 8.30
N LEU A 99 7.24 -3.74 8.69
CA LEU A 99 6.76 -2.69 7.80
C LEU A 99 7.97 -1.85 7.39
N LYS A 100 8.43 -2.01 6.16
CA LYS A 100 9.51 -1.21 5.57
C LYS A 100 8.93 -0.09 4.74
N ILE A 101 9.30 1.14 5.06
CA ILE A 101 8.87 2.32 4.32
C ILE A 101 9.87 2.57 3.19
N VAL A 102 9.35 2.62 1.96
CA VAL A 102 10.10 2.85 0.73
C VAL A 102 9.76 4.26 0.24
N ALA A 103 10.67 5.18 0.51
CA ALA A 103 10.53 6.57 0.11
C ALA A 103 11.06 6.81 -1.31
N PRO A 104 10.56 7.85 -2.03
CA PRO A 104 11.15 8.31 -3.27
C PRO A 104 12.63 8.71 -3.11
N ASP A 105 13.36 8.73 -4.23
CA ASP A 105 14.76 9.12 -4.25
C ASP A 105 15.01 10.48 -3.58
N GLY A 106 15.94 10.49 -2.62
CA GLY A 106 16.36 11.67 -1.87
C GLY A 106 15.50 11.99 -0.65
N TRP A 107 14.36 11.30 -0.44
CA TRP A 107 13.58 11.42 0.78
C TRP A 107 14.23 10.62 1.90
N ARG A 108 14.13 11.11 3.13
CA ARG A 108 14.50 10.35 4.33
C ARG A 108 13.26 10.19 5.19
N VAL A 109 12.97 8.98 5.65
CA VAL A 109 11.86 8.73 6.55
C VAL A 109 12.39 8.10 7.83
N THR A 110 11.86 8.54 8.96
CA THR A 110 12.21 7.98 10.26
C THR A 110 10.92 7.66 11.02
N PRO A 111 10.74 6.43 11.53
CA PRO A 111 11.52 5.23 11.19
C PRO A 111 11.30 4.80 9.73
N ASP A 112 12.27 4.14 9.12
CA ASP A 112 12.15 3.47 7.81
C ASP A 112 11.79 1.99 7.93
N LEU A 113 11.95 1.42 9.14
CA LEU A 113 11.56 0.07 9.51
C LEU A 113 10.75 0.10 10.81
N ILE A 114 9.53 -0.42 10.75
CA ILE A 114 8.68 -0.64 11.92
C ILE A 114 8.61 -2.15 12.13
N VAL A 115 9.17 -2.60 13.26
CA VAL A 115 8.97 -3.97 13.71
C VAL A 115 7.62 -4.04 14.41
N VAL A 116 6.83 -5.00 13.95
CA VAL A 116 5.54 -5.33 14.52
C VAL A 116 5.71 -6.67 15.21
N GLU A 117 6.01 -6.62 16.50
CA GLU A 117 6.09 -7.82 17.34
C GLU A 117 4.71 -8.48 17.42
N ASP A 118 4.68 -9.80 17.62
CA ASP A 118 3.50 -10.66 17.65
C ASP A 118 2.39 -10.06 18.52
N GLY A 119 1.51 -9.27 17.89
CA GLY A 119 0.67 -8.33 18.64
C GLY A 119 -0.19 -7.41 17.80
N LEU A 120 -0.26 -7.57 16.46
CA LEU A 120 -1.42 -7.03 15.74
C LEU A 120 -2.62 -7.88 16.12
N ALA A 121 -3.24 -7.55 17.24
CA ALA A 121 -4.51 -8.13 17.64
C ALA A 121 -5.48 -8.06 16.46
N SER A 122 -6.14 -9.18 16.18
CA SER A 122 -7.16 -9.25 15.16
C SER A 122 -8.12 -8.07 15.31
N ASN A 123 -8.35 -7.36 14.20
CA ASN A 123 -9.28 -6.23 14.10
C ASN A 123 -9.00 -5.00 14.99
N ALA A 124 -7.82 -4.83 15.57
CA ALA A 124 -7.45 -3.58 16.23
C ALA A 124 -6.76 -2.60 15.26
N PRO A 125 -7.09 -1.28 15.28
CA PRO A 125 -6.34 -0.29 14.53
C PRO A 125 -5.01 0.01 15.22
N HIS A 126 -3.93 -0.04 14.44
CA HIS A 126 -2.58 0.30 14.85
C HIS A 126 -2.17 1.63 14.24
N ILE A 127 -1.46 2.43 15.03
CA ILE A 127 -1.07 3.79 14.68
C ILE A 127 0.42 3.96 14.92
N ARG A 128 1.13 4.53 13.94
CA ARG A 128 2.54 4.93 14.07
C ARG A 128 2.76 6.29 13.45
N ASP A 129 3.59 7.09 14.09
CA ASP A 129 4.02 8.37 13.56
C ASP A 129 5.32 8.18 12.75
N LEU A 130 5.35 8.79 11.58
CA LEU A 130 6.47 8.87 10.65
C LEU A 130 6.92 10.31 10.51
N ALA A 131 8.22 10.49 10.26
CA ALA A 131 8.83 11.78 10.02
C ALA A 131 9.50 11.84 8.63
N PRO A 132 8.75 11.87 7.51
CA PRO A 132 9.33 12.09 6.18
C PRO A 132 9.98 13.47 6.07
N LYS A 133 11.18 13.52 5.52
CA LYS A 133 11.96 14.71 5.24
C LYS A 133 12.23 14.80 3.74
N LEU A 134 11.71 15.86 3.12
CA LEU A 134 11.92 16.15 1.70
C LEU A 134 13.35 16.63 1.45
N PRO A 135 13.97 16.26 0.31
CA PRO A 135 15.33 16.70 -0.01
C PRO A 135 15.38 18.23 -0.22
N ALA A 136 16.52 18.82 0.11
CA ALA A 136 16.68 20.27 0.15
C ALA A 136 16.71 20.97 -1.23
N ASN A 137 16.88 20.23 -2.34
CA ASN A 137 17.42 20.80 -3.56
C ASN A 137 16.68 20.43 -4.87
N ARG A 138 15.37 20.17 -4.82
CA ARG A 138 14.63 19.78 -6.04
C ARG A 138 13.25 20.45 -6.09
N LEU A 139 13.12 21.55 -6.82
CA LEU A 139 11.89 22.37 -6.95
C LEU A 139 10.69 21.67 -7.66
N GLN A 140 10.71 20.35 -7.82
CA GLN A 140 9.70 19.58 -8.56
C GLN A 140 9.26 18.34 -7.78
N PHE A 141 8.64 18.53 -6.61
CA PHE A 141 8.11 17.43 -5.78
C PHE A 141 6.64 17.10 -6.07
N PHE A 142 6.15 17.35 -7.29
CA PHE A 142 4.77 17.07 -7.64
C PHE A 142 4.56 15.56 -7.80
N ASP A 143 3.51 15.03 -7.18
CA ASP A 143 3.01 13.64 -7.31
C ASP A 143 4.08 12.53 -7.17
N ARG A 144 4.74 12.46 -6.01
CA ARG A 144 5.61 11.32 -5.66
C ARG A 144 4.98 10.49 -4.55
N ASP A 145 4.91 9.18 -4.76
CA ASP A 145 4.27 8.25 -3.82
C ASP A 145 5.28 7.67 -2.81
N LEU A 146 4.84 7.51 -1.56
CA LEU A 146 5.61 6.78 -0.54
C LEU A 146 5.14 5.33 -0.51
N ALA A 147 5.91 4.37 -0.99
CA ALA A 147 5.49 2.97 -0.85
C ALA A 147 5.79 2.47 0.58
N ALA A 148 4.98 1.54 1.07
CA ALA A 148 5.20 0.86 2.35
C ALA A 148 5.17 -0.65 2.11
N VAL A 149 6.34 -1.27 1.96
CA VAL A 149 6.40 -2.72 1.76
C VAL A 149 6.20 -3.40 3.12
N VAL A 150 5.16 -4.22 3.24
CA VAL A 150 4.86 -4.97 4.47
C VAL A 150 5.19 -6.43 4.25
N ALA A 151 6.28 -6.87 4.85
CA ALA A 151 6.53 -8.28 5.00
C ALA A 151 5.85 -8.74 6.29
N VAL A 152 4.66 -9.33 6.18
CA VAL A 152 4.00 -9.99 7.31
C VAL A 152 4.62 -11.38 7.43
N GLN A 153 5.34 -11.63 8.52
CA GLN A 153 5.97 -12.93 8.76
C GLN A 153 5.55 -13.49 10.10
N ARG A 154 5.11 -14.76 10.01
CA ARG A 154 4.91 -15.79 11.02
C ARG A 154 3.55 -15.89 11.72
N ASN A 155 3.07 -17.13 11.71
CA ASN A 155 2.39 -17.77 12.83
C ASN A 155 3.41 -18.53 13.72
N GLU A 156 2.97 -19.02 14.88
CA GLU A 156 3.77 -19.80 15.84
C GLU A 156 4.42 -21.08 15.26
N ARG A 157 3.98 -21.55 14.08
CA ARG A 157 4.51 -22.73 13.36
C ARG A 157 5.53 -22.38 12.28
N GLY A 158 5.90 -21.11 12.11
CA GLY A 158 6.93 -20.70 11.16
C GLY A 158 6.46 -20.52 9.71
N ASN A 159 5.16 -20.64 9.43
CA ASN A 159 4.64 -20.46 8.07
C ASN A 159 4.43 -18.97 7.74
N GLN A 160 4.83 -18.58 6.53
CA GLN A 160 4.65 -17.23 5.99
C GLN A 160 3.19 -17.04 5.58
N LEU A 161 2.50 -16.06 6.19
CA LEU A 161 1.08 -15.80 5.91
C LEU A 161 0.89 -15.00 4.62
N CYS A 162 1.71 -13.95 4.40
CA CYS A 162 1.78 -13.20 3.14
C CYS A 162 2.93 -12.18 3.19
N VAL A 163 3.60 -11.89 2.07
CA VAL A 163 4.42 -10.66 1.94
C VAL A 163 3.67 -9.76 0.99
N SER A 164 3.25 -8.59 1.47
CA SER A 164 2.42 -7.67 0.70
C SER A 164 3.09 -6.32 0.54
N LYS A 165 3.23 -5.86 -0.70
CA LYS A 165 3.62 -4.47 -0.94
C LYS A 165 2.39 -3.58 -0.79
N LEU A 166 2.38 -2.75 0.25
CA LEU A 166 1.42 -1.65 0.36
C LEU A 166 2.02 -0.42 -0.33
N ALA A 167 1.21 0.33 -1.06
CA ALA A 167 1.61 1.61 -1.61
C ALA A 167 0.78 2.69 -0.92
N MET A 168 1.42 3.79 -0.53
CA MET A 168 0.79 4.88 0.21
C MET A 168 1.05 6.19 -0.54
N GLN A 169 0.01 6.74 -1.16
CA GLN A 169 0.19 7.98 -1.92
C GLN A 169 0.19 9.17 -0.96
N LEU A 170 1.37 9.69 -0.63
CA LEU A 170 1.54 10.97 0.07
C LEU A 170 1.77 12.06 -0.97
N ARG A 171 0.74 12.83 -1.28
CA ARG A 171 0.86 13.88 -2.30
C ARG A 171 1.49 15.13 -1.69
N CYS A 172 2.46 15.72 -2.37
CA CYS A 172 2.91 17.05 -1.97
C CYS A 172 1.91 18.11 -2.42
N ALA A 173 1.46 18.97 -1.51
CA ALA A 173 0.66 20.13 -1.86
C ALA A 173 1.53 21.13 -2.64
N ALA A 174 1.06 21.53 -3.83
CA ALA A 174 1.70 22.59 -4.60
C ALA A 174 1.78 23.88 -3.77
N LYS A 175 2.93 24.55 -3.83
CA LYS A 175 3.09 25.88 -3.24
C LYS A 175 2.19 26.83 -4.05
N LEU A 176 1.10 27.31 -3.47
CA LEU A 176 0.36 28.46 -4.00
C LEU A 176 1.36 29.63 -3.99
N ALA A 177 1.87 30.00 -5.16
CA ALA A 177 2.60 31.25 -5.33
C ALA A 177 1.63 32.38 -4.99
N ARG A 178 1.97 33.18 -3.98
CA ARG A 178 1.40 34.51 -3.78
C ARG A 178 2.30 35.51 -4.46
#